data_AF-A0A5D2PM18-F1
#
_entry.id   AF-A0A5D2PM18-F1
#
_cell.length_a   1.000
_cell.length_b   1.000
_cell.length_c   1.000
_cell.angle_alpha   90.00
_cell.angle_beta   90.00
_cell.angle_gamma   90.00
#
_symmetry.space_group_name_H-M   'P 1'
#
loop_
_entity.id
_entity.type
_entity.pdbx_description
1 polymer ?
#
loop_
_entity_poly.entity_id
_entity_poly.type
_entity_poly.pdbx_seq_one_letter_code
_entity_poly.pdbx_strand_id
1 'polypeptide(L)'
;MAMSESPEISGSSTATVIGTSRSESDLNHFAPRRRAVNNAVDARTRVVERNNSGNGETVDARDRMESANFSRENVNENPTNSDTRFTYRPSVPAHWRIKESPLSSDNIFQQSHAGLFNLCVVVLVAVNSRLIIENLMKYGWLIRSGFWFSSRSLRDWPLFMCCLSLPIFPIAAFVVEKLLQQNQISERTLILLHILISTLAVLYPVVVILRCDSAFLSGIALMLLACIVWLKLVSYAHTNSDMRSVTKLTEKGSEGCMYNVSFRSLAYFMAAPTLCYQTSYPRTASIRKNWVVRQFIKLIIFTGLMGFIIEQYINPIVQNSQHPLKANFLYAIERILKLSVPNTYVWLCMFYSFFHLWLNILAELLRFGDREFYKDWWNAKTVEEYWRMWNMPVHKWMVRHIYLPCLRNGIPKGVAVLIAFLVSAIFHELCIAVPCHLFKLWAFFGIMFQAPLVLITSYLQNKFQSSMVGNMIFWFIFCILGQPTCVLLYYHDLMNRKGSAD
;
A
#
# COMPACT_ATOMS: atom_id res chain seq x y z
N MET A 1 -35.70 -41.73 57.08
CA MET A 1 -36.65 -40.81 57.73
C MET A 1 -36.71 -39.56 56.87
N ALA A 2 -37.71 -39.25 56.06
CA ALA A 2 -38.86 -39.93 55.48
C ALA A 2 -39.15 -39.08 54.20
N MET A 3 -39.21 -39.68 53.00
CA MET A 3 -40.45 -39.94 52.22
C MET A 3 -41.29 -38.69 51.95
N SER A 4 -41.84 -38.41 50.77
CA SER A 4 -42.23 -39.18 49.58
C SER A 4 -42.24 -38.18 48.38
N GLU A 5 -42.50 -38.46 47.11
CA GLU A 5 -43.17 -39.54 46.39
C GLU A 5 -42.93 -39.29 44.88
N SER A 6 -42.76 -40.35 44.10
CA SER A 6 -43.08 -40.37 42.67
C SER A 6 -44.51 -40.92 42.51
N PRO A 7 -45.17 -40.75 41.35
CA PRO A 7 -45.26 -41.94 40.51
C PRO A 7 -45.20 -41.68 38.99
N GLU A 8 -44.85 -42.77 38.31
CA GLU A 8 -44.89 -43.06 36.87
C GLU A 8 -46.30 -42.97 36.28
N ILE A 9 -46.41 -42.93 34.94
CA ILE A 9 -47.34 -43.76 34.13
C ILE A 9 -47.02 -43.62 32.61
N SER A 10 -46.85 -44.78 31.95
CA SER A 10 -47.03 -45.13 30.52
C SER A 10 -46.27 -44.35 29.42
N GLY A 11 -45.62 -44.93 28.40
CA GLY A 11 -45.77 -46.23 27.76
C GLY A 11 -46.09 -46.04 26.26
N SER A 12 -45.42 -46.79 25.37
CA SER A 12 -45.73 -47.04 23.94
C SER A 12 -45.26 -46.04 22.85
N SER A 13 -44.17 -46.45 22.19
CA SER A 13 -43.94 -46.63 20.74
C SER A 13 -44.87 -46.01 19.66
N THR A 14 -44.16 -45.62 18.58
CA THR A 14 -44.52 -45.57 17.13
C THR A 14 -45.25 -44.38 16.49
N ALA A 15 -44.51 -43.75 15.57
CA ALA A 15 -44.87 -43.46 14.17
C ALA A 15 -45.38 -42.04 13.74
N THR A 16 -44.60 -41.47 12.81
CA THR A 16 -45.02 -40.64 11.64
C THR A 16 -45.37 -39.16 11.85
N VAL A 17 -44.86 -38.32 10.94
CA VAL A 17 -45.52 -37.22 10.17
C VAL A 17 -44.40 -36.33 9.60
N ILE A 18 -43.99 -36.57 8.34
CA ILE A 18 -44.39 -35.85 7.11
C ILE A 18 -43.71 -34.49 6.96
N GLY A 19 -43.00 -34.36 5.85
CA GLY A 19 -42.31 -33.16 5.42
C GLY A 19 -43.23 -32.09 4.82
N THR A 20 -42.70 -30.88 4.79
CA THR A 20 -43.19 -29.80 3.94
C THR A 20 -42.01 -29.15 3.25
N SER A 21 -41.97 -29.35 1.94
CA SER A 21 -41.18 -28.62 0.96
C SER A 21 -41.67 -27.17 0.87
N ARG A 22 -40.76 -26.20 0.87
CA ARG A 22 -41.01 -24.88 0.29
C ARG A 22 -39.75 -24.36 -0.40
N SER A 23 -39.90 -24.28 -1.72
CA SER A 23 -39.13 -23.59 -2.75
C SER A 23 -38.28 -22.39 -2.32
N GLU A 24 -36.98 -22.46 -2.60
CA GLU A 24 -36.16 -21.30 -2.94
C GLU A 24 -35.59 -21.54 -4.34
N SER A 25 -36.33 -21.06 -5.34
CA SER A 25 -35.85 -20.81 -6.69
C SER A 25 -35.28 -19.40 -6.77
N ASP A 26 -34.30 -19.23 -7.68
CA ASP A 26 -33.74 -17.96 -8.17
C ASP A 26 -32.58 -17.36 -7.38
N LEU A 27 -31.36 -17.81 -7.70
CA LEU A 27 -30.13 -16.97 -7.81
C LEU A 27 -28.94 -17.84 -8.24
N ASN A 28 -28.91 -18.25 -9.51
CA ASN A 28 -27.70 -18.76 -10.15
C ASN A 28 -27.78 -18.52 -11.67
N HIS A 29 -27.54 -17.27 -12.08
CA HIS A 29 -27.16 -16.96 -13.45
C HIS A 29 -25.81 -16.23 -13.44
N PHE A 30 -24.96 -16.60 -14.41
CA PHE A 30 -23.59 -16.14 -14.69
C PHE A 30 -22.44 -16.94 -14.06
N ALA A 31 -22.32 -18.20 -14.49
CA ALA A 31 -21.01 -18.86 -14.65
C ALA A 31 -20.80 -19.18 -16.15
N PRO A 32 -19.66 -18.81 -16.78
CA PRO A 32 -19.41 -19.17 -18.17
C PRO A 32 -19.07 -20.67 -18.27
N ARG A 33 -19.92 -21.40 -18.99
CA ARG A 33 -19.80 -22.82 -19.35
C ARG A 33 -18.58 -23.00 -20.28
N ARG A 34 -17.47 -23.60 -19.79
CA ARG A 34 -16.40 -24.09 -20.67
C ARG A 34 -16.87 -25.38 -21.35
N ARG A 35 -16.88 -25.35 -22.68
CA ARG A 35 -17.25 -26.45 -23.58
C ARG A 35 -16.12 -27.50 -23.54
N ALA A 36 -16.40 -28.68 -23.02
CA ALA A 36 -15.50 -29.83 -23.13
C ALA A 36 -15.58 -30.39 -24.55
N VAL A 37 -14.45 -30.43 -25.25
CA VAL A 37 -14.30 -31.16 -26.51
C VAL A 37 -13.70 -32.52 -26.14
N ASN A 38 -14.48 -33.57 -26.39
CA ASN A 38 -14.04 -34.96 -26.29
C ASN A 38 -13.04 -35.25 -27.41
N ASN A 39 -11.85 -35.73 -27.07
CA ASN A 39 -11.06 -36.59 -27.94
C ASN A 39 -10.58 -37.77 -27.11
N ALA A 40 -11.17 -38.93 -27.38
CA ALA A 40 -10.74 -40.22 -26.89
C ALA A 40 -9.84 -40.86 -27.96
N VAL A 41 -8.60 -41.19 -27.61
CA VAL A 41 -7.80 -42.24 -28.28
C VAL A 41 -6.81 -42.86 -27.27
N ASP A 42 -7.05 -44.14 -27.00
CA ASP A 42 -6.16 -45.26 -26.66
C ASP A 42 -5.02 -45.20 -25.60
N ALA A 43 -5.24 -46.06 -24.59
CA ALA A 43 -4.43 -47.23 -24.23
C ALA A 43 -2.96 -47.06 -23.77
N ARG A 44 -2.71 -47.29 -22.47
CA ARG A 44 -2.11 -48.53 -21.92
C ARG A 44 -1.64 -48.36 -20.47
N THR A 45 -2.24 -49.19 -19.62
CA THR A 45 -1.71 -49.88 -18.44
C THR A 45 -0.24 -49.64 -18.05
N ARG A 46 -0.02 -49.21 -16.80
CA ARG A 46 0.87 -49.90 -15.84
C ARG A 46 0.59 -49.47 -14.40
N VAL A 47 0.13 -50.46 -13.65
CA VAL A 47 0.00 -50.50 -12.20
C VAL A 47 1.40 -50.56 -11.58
N VAL A 48 1.67 -49.70 -10.60
CA VAL A 48 2.52 -50.02 -9.44
C VAL A 48 1.88 -49.39 -8.22
N GLU A 49 1.30 -50.24 -7.37
CA GLU A 49 0.89 -49.92 -6.02
C GLU A 49 2.11 -49.66 -5.13
N ARG A 50 2.03 -48.64 -4.29
CA ARG A 50 2.65 -48.69 -2.95
C ARG A 50 1.83 -47.84 -1.98
N ASN A 51 0.99 -48.53 -1.21
CA ASN A 51 0.37 -48.00 0.01
C ASN A 51 1.46 -47.82 1.08
N ASN A 52 1.51 -46.65 1.73
CA ASN A 52 1.42 -46.62 3.19
C ASN A 52 0.93 -45.27 3.73
N SER A 53 0.10 -45.39 4.76
CA SER A 53 -0.72 -44.43 5.49
C SER A 53 0.02 -43.39 6.33
N GLY A 54 -0.56 -42.20 6.47
CA GLY A 54 -0.20 -41.19 7.48
C GLY A 54 -0.90 -39.85 7.26
N ASN A 55 -1.88 -39.52 8.11
CA ASN A 55 -2.81 -38.39 8.04
C ASN A 55 -2.16 -36.99 8.00
N GLY A 56 -2.83 -36.10 7.23
CA GLY A 56 -3.15 -34.74 7.65
C GLY A 56 -2.19 -33.63 7.25
N GLU A 57 -2.46 -32.98 6.11
CA GLU A 57 -2.34 -31.52 5.87
C GLU A 57 -2.43 -31.24 4.35
N THR A 58 -3.64 -30.97 3.86
CA THR A 58 -3.87 -30.55 2.46
C THR A 58 -4.30 -29.08 2.41
N VAL A 59 -3.46 -28.18 2.91
CA VAL A 59 -3.59 -26.73 2.66
C VAL A 59 -2.20 -26.10 2.68
N ASP A 60 -1.42 -26.21 1.59
CA ASP A 60 -0.42 -25.17 1.22
C ASP A 60 0.30 -25.37 -0.13
N ALA A 61 0.06 -26.47 -0.85
CA ALA A 61 0.86 -26.80 -2.04
C ALA A 61 0.51 -26.01 -3.32
N ARG A 62 -0.59 -25.23 -3.34
CA ARG A 62 -1.00 -24.45 -4.54
C ARG A 62 -0.48 -23.00 -4.55
N ASP A 63 -0.21 -22.40 -3.40
CA ASP A 63 0.22 -20.99 -3.32
C ASP A 63 1.73 -20.80 -3.53
N ARG A 64 2.54 -21.85 -3.39
CA ARG A 64 3.97 -21.83 -3.79
C ARG A 64 4.18 -21.91 -5.31
N MET A 65 3.19 -22.36 -6.08
CA MET A 65 3.32 -22.50 -7.53
C MET A 65 3.00 -21.18 -8.27
N GLU A 66 2.17 -20.30 -7.69
CA GLU A 66 1.89 -18.99 -8.29
C GLU A 66 2.98 -17.94 -8.04
N SER A 67 3.77 -18.08 -6.97
CA SER A 67 4.91 -17.20 -6.70
C SER A 67 6.18 -17.60 -7.47
N ALA A 68 6.28 -18.86 -7.91
CA ALA A 68 7.36 -19.35 -8.77
C ALA A 68 7.13 -19.08 -10.27
N ASN A 69 5.86 -18.95 -10.71
CA ASN A 69 5.52 -18.66 -12.11
C ASN A 69 5.85 -17.23 -12.56
N PHE A 70 6.28 -16.34 -11.65
CA PHE A 70 6.78 -15.01 -12.04
C PHE A 70 8.29 -15.00 -12.36
N SER A 71 9.00 -16.12 -12.17
CA SER A 71 10.47 -16.15 -12.22
C SER A 71 11.09 -17.14 -13.22
N ARG A 72 10.29 -17.87 -14.01
CA ARG A 72 10.82 -18.73 -15.09
C ARG A 72 9.88 -18.75 -16.30
N GLU A 73 10.04 -17.75 -17.17
CA GLU A 73 9.74 -17.91 -18.59
C GLU A 73 10.97 -17.44 -19.37
N ASN A 74 11.85 -18.39 -19.69
CA ASN A 74 12.76 -18.26 -20.82
C ASN A 74 12.36 -19.32 -21.84
N VAL A 75 11.95 -18.81 -23.00
CA VAL A 75 11.97 -19.42 -24.34
C VAL A 75 11.08 -20.66 -24.55
N ASN A 76 9.84 -20.42 -25.00
CA ASN A 76 9.44 -20.91 -26.32
C ASN A 76 8.38 -19.98 -26.94
N GLU A 77 8.55 -19.69 -28.22
CA GLU A 77 7.82 -18.65 -28.96
C GLU A 77 6.34 -18.99 -29.20
N ASN A 78 5.56 -17.91 -29.33
CA ASN A 78 4.16 -17.77 -29.74
C ASN A 78 3.03 -18.05 -28.72
N PRO A 79 2.73 -17.09 -27.82
CA PRO A 79 1.37 -16.87 -27.38
C PRO A 79 0.63 -15.99 -28.41
N THR A 80 -0.54 -16.43 -28.84
CA THR A 80 -1.47 -15.66 -29.67
C THR A 80 -1.70 -14.27 -29.07
N ASN A 81 -1.40 -13.23 -29.84
CA ASN A 81 -1.38 -11.80 -29.47
C ASN A 81 -2.72 -11.25 -28.91
N SER A 82 -3.78 -12.06 -28.93
CA SER A 82 -5.08 -11.76 -28.36
C SER A 82 -5.12 -11.94 -26.83
N ASP A 83 -4.51 -13.00 -26.28
CA ASP A 83 -4.68 -13.34 -24.86
C ASP A 83 -3.91 -12.40 -23.93
N THR A 84 -2.72 -11.94 -24.34
CA THR A 84 -1.98 -10.90 -23.61
C THR A 84 -2.75 -9.57 -23.57
N ARG A 85 -3.61 -9.29 -24.56
CA ARG A 85 -4.43 -8.07 -24.58
C ARG A 85 -5.62 -8.11 -23.61
N PHE A 86 -6.04 -9.30 -23.16
CA PHE A 86 -7.18 -9.47 -22.25
C PHE A 86 -6.76 -9.57 -20.78
N THR A 87 -5.59 -10.13 -20.44
CA THR A 87 -5.15 -10.32 -19.04
C THR A 87 -4.68 -9.03 -18.36
N TYR A 88 -4.34 -7.98 -19.12
CA TYR A 88 -3.65 -6.77 -18.63
C TYR A 88 -4.44 -5.48 -18.87
N ARG A 89 -5.75 -5.53 -18.61
CA ARG A 89 -6.69 -4.43 -18.83
C ARG A 89 -6.95 -3.63 -17.53
N PRO A 90 -7.01 -2.29 -17.57
CA PRO A 90 -7.36 -1.46 -16.41
C PRO A 90 -8.68 -1.82 -15.74
N SER A 91 -9.64 -2.42 -16.46
CA SER A 91 -10.94 -2.87 -15.93
C SER A 91 -10.89 -4.21 -15.18
N VAL A 92 -9.80 -4.96 -15.24
CA VAL A 92 -9.66 -6.24 -14.51
C VAL A 92 -9.65 -5.96 -13.00
N PRO A 93 -10.38 -6.72 -12.17
CA PRO A 93 -10.39 -6.49 -10.73
C PRO A 93 -9.01 -6.70 -10.11
N ALA A 94 -8.52 -5.73 -9.33
CA ALA A 94 -7.29 -5.87 -8.53
C ALA A 94 -7.58 -6.52 -7.16
N HIS A 95 -8.84 -6.49 -6.73
CA HIS A 95 -9.29 -6.97 -5.43
C HIS A 95 -10.41 -7.97 -5.69
N TRP A 96 -10.14 -9.25 -5.43
CA TRP A 96 -11.05 -10.33 -5.78
C TRP A 96 -11.29 -11.32 -4.63
N ARG A 97 -10.45 -11.27 -3.58
CA ARG A 97 -10.59 -12.07 -2.36
C ARG A 97 -10.50 -11.19 -1.13
N ILE A 98 -11.16 -11.63 -0.06
CA ILE A 98 -10.94 -11.11 1.29
C ILE A 98 -9.60 -11.67 1.77
N LYS A 99 -8.72 -10.80 2.22
CA LYS A 99 -7.38 -11.15 2.73
C LYS A 99 -7.05 -10.28 3.92
N GLU A 100 -6.39 -10.85 4.93
CA GLU A 100 -5.92 -10.11 6.09
C GLU A 100 -4.50 -9.57 5.87
N SER A 101 -4.12 -8.51 6.59
CA SER A 101 -2.75 -8.01 6.54
C SER A 101 -1.79 -9.04 7.16
N PRO A 102 -0.56 -9.23 6.62
CA PRO A 102 0.37 -10.23 7.14
C PRO A 102 0.64 -10.11 8.64
N LEU A 103 0.90 -8.90 9.15
CA LEU A 103 1.16 -8.67 10.59
C LEU A 103 -0.07 -8.88 11.49
N SER A 104 -1.26 -9.07 10.92
CA SER A 104 -2.46 -9.44 11.68
C SER A 104 -2.60 -10.95 11.88
N SER A 105 -1.84 -11.77 11.14
CA SER A 105 -1.95 -13.21 11.21
C SER A 105 -1.21 -13.76 12.44
N ASP A 106 -1.91 -14.54 13.25
CA ASP A 106 -1.40 -15.13 14.49
C ASP A 106 -0.27 -16.17 14.26
N ASN A 107 0.07 -16.46 12.99
CA ASN A 107 1.08 -17.44 12.59
C ASN A 107 2.53 -16.92 12.65
N ILE A 108 2.77 -15.66 12.98
CA ILE A 108 4.13 -15.06 12.94
C ILE A 108 5.02 -15.49 14.13
N PHE A 109 4.45 -16.00 15.22
CA PHE A 109 5.20 -16.22 16.48
C PHE A 109 5.50 -17.68 16.85
N GLN A 110 5.35 -18.64 15.95
CA GLN A 110 5.65 -20.05 16.26
C GLN A 110 7.08 -20.47 15.86
N GLN A 111 8.12 -20.07 16.61
CA GLN A 111 9.45 -20.73 16.57
C GLN A 111 10.23 -20.69 17.90
N SER A 112 11.09 -21.70 18.11
CA SER A 112 11.71 -22.19 19.35
C SER A 112 12.90 -21.39 19.93
N HIS A 113 13.06 -20.10 19.62
CA HIS A 113 14.14 -19.24 20.14
C HIS A 113 13.65 -18.13 21.07
N ALA A 114 12.52 -18.34 21.75
CA ALA A 114 11.89 -17.36 22.63
C ALA A 114 12.84 -16.78 23.69
N GLY A 115 13.74 -17.59 24.27
CA GLY A 115 14.70 -17.13 25.29
C GLY A 115 15.73 -16.11 24.77
N LEU A 116 16.31 -16.36 23.59
CA LEU A 116 17.29 -15.46 22.98
C LEU A 116 16.62 -14.20 22.42
N PHE A 117 15.41 -14.33 21.88
CA PHE A 117 14.60 -13.20 21.49
C PHE A 117 14.24 -12.30 22.69
N ASN A 118 13.79 -12.88 23.79
CA ASN A 118 13.51 -12.16 25.03
C ASN A 118 14.76 -11.46 25.57
N LEU A 119 15.92 -12.13 25.56
CA LEU A 119 17.19 -11.50 25.95
C LEU A 119 17.55 -10.31 25.05
N CYS A 120 17.42 -10.44 23.73
CA CYS A 120 17.63 -9.33 22.79
C CYS A 120 16.69 -8.16 23.07
N VAL A 121 15.41 -8.44 23.36
CA VAL A 121 14.43 -7.41 23.73
C VAL A 121 14.82 -6.74 25.04
N VAL A 122 15.21 -7.49 26.07
CA VAL A 122 15.64 -6.95 27.36
C VAL A 122 16.89 -6.09 27.22
N VAL A 123 17.90 -6.56 26.49
CA VAL A 123 19.13 -5.78 26.22
C VAL A 123 18.82 -4.52 25.44
N LEU A 124 17.95 -4.61 24.42
CA LEU A 124 17.51 -3.47 23.64
C LEU A 124 16.78 -2.45 24.52
N VAL A 125 15.87 -2.90 25.38
CA VAL A 125 15.18 -2.03 26.33
C VAL A 125 16.18 -1.41 27.29
N ALA A 126 17.13 -2.15 27.86
CA ALA A 126 18.10 -1.62 28.80
C ALA A 126 19.02 -0.56 28.19
N VAL A 127 19.58 -0.83 27.00
CA VAL A 127 20.46 0.11 26.28
C VAL A 127 19.69 1.38 25.90
N ASN A 128 18.48 1.25 25.36
CA ASN A 128 17.67 2.41 25.00
C ASN A 128 17.16 3.15 26.23
N SER A 129 16.80 2.46 27.32
CA SER A 129 16.34 3.11 28.57
C SER A 129 17.41 4.00 29.17
N ARG A 130 18.68 3.56 29.13
CA ARG A 130 19.81 4.41 29.54
C ARG A 130 19.88 5.67 28.69
N LEU A 131 19.80 5.54 27.37
CA LEU A 131 19.83 6.68 26.44
C LEU A 131 18.61 7.61 26.64
N ILE A 132 17.43 7.07 26.95
CA ILE A 132 16.24 7.83 27.30
C ILE A 132 16.50 8.65 28.56
N ILE A 133 17.01 8.02 29.62
CA ILE A 133 17.29 8.68 30.89
C ILE A 133 18.37 9.76 30.71
N GLU A 134 19.47 9.46 30.02
CA GLU A 134 20.53 10.44 29.74
C GLU A 134 20.01 11.64 28.92
N ASN A 135 19.18 11.41 27.91
CA ASN A 135 18.57 12.50 27.14
C ASN A 135 17.58 13.30 27.98
N LEU A 136 16.75 12.65 28.80
CA LEU A 136 15.85 13.34 29.73
C LEU A 136 16.62 14.16 30.77
N MET A 137 17.76 13.66 31.27
CA MET A 137 18.63 14.40 32.18
C MET A 137 19.30 15.59 31.48
N LYS A 138 19.76 15.42 30.23
CA LYS A 138 20.53 16.43 29.50
C LYS A 138 19.68 17.54 28.90
N TYR A 139 18.53 17.19 28.33
CA TYR A 139 17.66 18.13 27.61
C TYR A 139 16.35 18.42 28.33
N GLY A 140 16.04 17.69 29.42
CA GLY A 140 14.74 17.77 30.09
C GLY A 140 13.61 17.18 29.24
N TRP A 141 12.38 17.41 29.69
CA TRP A 141 11.19 17.05 28.91
C TRP A 141 10.96 18.08 27.80
N LEU A 142 11.62 17.89 26.64
CA LEU A 142 11.51 18.80 25.49
C LEU A 142 10.12 18.83 24.81
N ILE A 143 9.17 17.96 25.15
CA ILE A 143 7.83 17.98 24.52
C ILE A 143 7.10 19.23 25.00
N ARG A 144 7.21 20.31 24.23
CA ARG A 144 6.36 21.48 24.39
C ARG A 144 4.95 21.12 23.94
N SER A 145 3.93 21.46 24.75
CA SER A 145 2.51 21.22 24.46
C SER A 145 2.06 21.79 23.10
N GLY A 146 2.77 22.79 22.56
CA GLY A 146 2.54 23.37 21.24
C GLY A 146 3.01 22.53 20.04
N PHE A 147 3.61 21.34 20.21
CA PHE A 147 3.99 20.46 19.09
C PHE A 147 2.77 19.87 18.38
N TRP A 148 1.77 19.41 19.15
CA TRP A 148 0.56 18.76 18.60
C TRP A 148 -0.55 19.77 18.26
N PHE A 149 -0.69 20.83 19.07
CA PHE A 149 -1.69 21.88 18.87
C PHE A 149 -1.05 23.24 19.07
N SER A 150 -0.38 23.75 18.03
CA SER A 150 0.14 25.11 18.04
C SER A 150 -0.97 26.10 17.72
N SER A 151 -0.92 27.31 18.30
CA SER A 151 -1.69 28.49 17.88
C SER A 151 -1.50 28.86 16.40
N ARG A 152 -0.53 28.24 15.70
CA ARG A 152 -0.38 28.26 14.23
C ARG A 152 -1.51 27.57 13.47
N SER A 153 -2.39 26.80 14.12
CA SER A 153 -3.52 26.11 13.47
C SER A 153 -4.47 27.05 12.71
N LEU A 154 -4.58 28.32 13.10
CA LEU A 154 -5.37 29.32 12.36
C LEU A 154 -4.64 29.82 11.10
N ARG A 155 -3.30 29.83 11.09
CA ARG A 155 -2.48 30.19 9.92
C ARG A 155 -2.52 29.09 8.85
N ASP A 156 -2.74 27.85 9.26
CA ASP A 156 -2.93 26.69 8.38
C ASP A 156 -4.37 26.54 7.84
N TRP A 157 -5.27 27.49 8.17
CA TRP A 157 -6.66 27.49 7.68
C TRP A 157 -6.81 27.39 6.15
N PRO A 158 -6.00 28.10 5.33
CA PRO A 158 -6.06 27.95 3.88
C PRO A 158 -5.73 26.54 3.40
N LEU A 159 -4.81 25.84 4.07
CA LEU A 159 -4.45 24.46 3.73
C LEU A 159 -5.57 23.50 4.09
N PHE A 160 -6.21 23.71 5.25
CA PHE A 160 -7.37 22.92 5.65
C PHE A 160 -8.54 23.13 4.67
N MET A 161 -8.81 24.36 4.25
CA MET A 161 -9.82 24.67 3.24
C MET A 161 -9.50 24.05 1.88
N CYS A 162 -8.22 24.06 1.48
CA CYS A 162 -7.76 23.37 0.29
C CYS A 162 -7.99 21.85 0.39
N CYS A 163 -7.72 21.25 1.55
CA CYS A 163 -8.00 19.84 1.79
C CYS A 163 -9.50 19.51 1.67
N LEU A 164 -10.38 20.37 2.20
CA LEU A 164 -11.83 20.18 2.13
C LEU A 164 -12.39 20.36 0.72
N SER A 165 -11.73 21.14 -0.14
CA SER A 165 -12.15 21.37 -1.53
C SER A 165 -11.61 20.32 -2.51
N LEU A 166 -10.60 19.51 -2.15
CA LEU A 166 -10.09 18.41 -2.99
C LEU A 166 -11.16 17.44 -3.55
N PRO A 167 -12.21 17.06 -2.81
CA PRO A 167 -13.28 16.20 -3.32
C PRO A 167 -14.06 16.77 -4.52
N ILE A 168 -13.96 18.07 -4.79
CA ILE A 168 -14.58 18.71 -5.97
C ILE A 168 -14.03 18.12 -7.27
N PHE A 169 -12.75 17.78 -7.34
CA PHE A 169 -12.14 17.22 -8.56
C PHE A 169 -12.69 15.83 -8.93
N PRO A 170 -12.80 14.85 -8.01
CA PRO A 170 -13.53 13.60 -8.26
C PRO A 170 -14.99 13.81 -8.70
N ILE A 171 -15.71 14.76 -8.09
CA ILE A 171 -17.10 15.06 -8.47
C ILE A 171 -17.14 15.62 -9.90
N ALA A 172 -16.22 16.51 -10.26
CA ALA A 172 -16.09 17.00 -11.62
C ALA A 172 -15.80 15.85 -12.61
N ALA A 173 -14.87 14.95 -12.28
CA ALA A 173 -14.56 13.78 -13.10
C ALA A 173 -15.78 12.86 -13.29
N PHE A 174 -16.66 12.74 -12.29
CA PHE A 174 -17.93 12.02 -12.40
C PHE A 174 -18.91 12.68 -13.36
N VAL A 175 -19.12 14.00 -13.22
CA VAL A 175 -20.03 14.75 -14.09
C VAL A 175 -19.60 14.62 -15.55
N VAL A 176 -18.29 14.71 -15.80
CA VAL A 176 -17.69 14.58 -17.12
C VAL A 176 -17.91 13.18 -17.72
N GLU A 177 -17.78 12.13 -16.92
CA GLU A 177 -18.12 10.76 -17.34
C GLU A 177 -19.63 10.56 -17.60
N LYS A 178 -20.49 11.22 -16.81
CA LYS A 178 -21.95 11.16 -16.99
C LYS A 178 -22.42 11.89 -18.24
N LEU A 179 -21.81 13.04 -18.57
CA LEU A 179 -22.09 13.80 -19.79
C LEU A 179 -21.73 13.02 -21.05
N LEU A 180 -20.65 12.23 -21.00
CA LEU A 180 -20.31 11.29 -22.07
C LEU A 180 -21.35 10.18 -22.21
N GLN A 181 -21.82 9.59 -21.10
CA GLN A 181 -22.85 8.55 -21.13
C GLN A 181 -24.17 9.07 -21.74
N GLN A 182 -24.45 10.37 -21.61
CA GLN A 182 -25.57 11.05 -22.25
C GLN A 182 -25.30 11.47 -23.71
N ASN A 183 -24.19 11.03 -24.30
CA ASN A 183 -23.73 11.36 -25.66
C ASN A 183 -23.59 12.87 -25.94
N GLN A 184 -23.39 13.70 -24.92
CA GLN A 184 -23.24 15.16 -25.09
C GLN A 184 -21.81 15.58 -25.45
N ILE A 185 -20.82 14.74 -25.18
CA ILE A 185 -19.39 15.08 -25.30
C ILE A 185 -18.67 14.04 -26.18
N SER A 186 -17.65 14.47 -26.93
CA SER A 186 -16.75 13.59 -27.69
C SER A 186 -15.68 12.93 -26.81
N GLU A 187 -15.21 11.74 -27.19
CA GLU A 187 -14.14 11.02 -26.47
C GLU A 187 -12.83 11.81 -26.37
N ARG A 188 -12.50 12.63 -27.39
CA ARG A 188 -11.27 13.45 -27.36
C ARG A 188 -11.38 14.54 -26.30
N THR A 189 -12.52 15.23 -26.26
CA THR A 189 -12.81 16.28 -25.28
C THR A 189 -12.83 15.71 -23.86
N LEU A 190 -13.36 14.50 -23.67
CA LEU A 190 -13.35 13.80 -22.39
C LEU A 190 -11.92 13.57 -21.87
N ILE A 191 -11.02 13.06 -22.72
CA ILE A 191 -9.63 12.79 -22.32
C ILE A 191 -8.94 14.11 -21.94
N LEU A 192 -9.11 15.17 -22.73
CA LEU A 192 -8.57 16.49 -22.42
C LEU A 192 -9.09 17.02 -21.08
N LEU A 193 -10.38 16.84 -20.80
CA LEU A 193 -11.00 17.30 -19.57
C LEU A 193 -10.53 16.51 -18.33
N HIS A 194 -10.35 15.18 -18.45
CA HIS A 194 -9.74 14.37 -17.38
C HIS A 194 -8.29 14.75 -17.10
N ILE A 195 -7.50 15.03 -18.16
CA ILE A 195 -6.12 15.52 -18.02
C ILE A 195 -6.12 16.87 -17.29
N LEU A 196 -7.01 17.79 -17.68
CA LEU A 196 -7.15 19.09 -17.04
C LEU A 196 -7.53 18.96 -15.57
N ILE A 197 -8.58 18.18 -15.24
CA ILE A 197 -9.05 17.97 -13.86
C ILE A 197 -7.93 17.36 -13.00
N SER A 198 -7.25 16.34 -13.51
CA SER A 198 -6.16 15.68 -12.77
C SER A 198 -4.99 16.64 -12.56
N THR A 199 -4.62 17.43 -13.56
CA THR A 199 -3.54 18.42 -13.45
C THR A 199 -3.87 19.50 -12.42
N LEU A 200 -5.10 20.02 -12.43
CA LEU A 200 -5.58 20.99 -11.46
C LEU A 200 -5.63 20.43 -10.03
N ALA A 201 -5.97 19.14 -9.86
CA ALA A 201 -6.03 18.48 -8.56
C ALA A 201 -4.67 18.46 -7.82
N VAL A 202 -3.55 18.49 -8.55
CA VAL A 202 -2.20 18.57 -7.97
C VAL A 202 -1.69 20.01 -7.93
N LEU A 203 -1.92 20.79 -8.99
CA LEU A 203 -1.43 22.16 -9.07
C LEU A 203 -2.07 23.08 -8.02
N TYR A 204 -3.36 22.89 -7.72
CA TYR A 204 -4.07 23.71 -6.75
C TYR A 204 -3.45 23.63 -5.34
N PRO A 205 -3.25 22.43 -4.74
CA PRO A 205 -2.54 22.31 -3.47
C PRO A 205 -1.11 22.84 -3.50
N VAL A 206 -0.37 22.64 -4.60
CA VAL A 206 1.00 23.16 -4.75
C VAL A 206 1.02 24.69 -4.65
N VAL A 207 0.14 25.36 -5.39
CA VAL A 207 0.06 26.84 -5.36
C VAL A 207 -0.34 27.33 -3.98
N VAL A 208 -1.32 26.70 -3.32
CA VAL A 208 -1.75 27.09 -1.97
C VAL A 208 -0.60 26.95 -0.96
N ILE A 209 0.10 25.83 -0.96
CA ILE A 209 1.24 25.62 -0.05
C ILE A 209 2.33 26.66 -0.33
N LEU A 210 2.71 26.89 -1.59
CA LEU A 210 3.76 27.86 -1.91
C LEU A 210 3.41 29.31 -1.57
N ARG A 211 2.12 29.65 -1.51
CA ARG A 211 1.63 31.00 -1.14
C ARG A 211 1.42 31.17 0.37
N CYS A 212 1.30 30.08 1.13
CA CYS A 212 1.01 30.13 2.55
C CYS A 212 2.20 29.61 3.37
N ASP A 213 2.78 30.47 4.21
CA ASP A 213 3.76 30.07 5.22
C ASP A 213 3.08 29.24 6.32
N SER A 214 2.96 27.94 6.05
CA SER A 214 2.25 26.96 6.87
C SER A 214 3.21 26.01 7.58
N ALA A 215 2.69 25.24 8.54
CA ALA A 215 3.49 24.21 9.18
C ALA A 215 3.91 23.13 8.18
N PHE A 216 5.17 22.66 8.29
CA PHE A 216 5.73 21.64 7.41
C PHE A 216 4.87 20.35 7.37
N LEU A 217 4.38 19.91 8.54
CA LEU A 217 3.59 18.69 8.67
C LEU A 217 2.22 18.80 7.98
N SER A 218 1.54 19.94 8.08
CA SER A 218 0.26 20.18 7.37
C SER A 218 0.47 20.27 5.87
N GLY A 219 1.58 20.85 5.41
CA GLY A 219 1.97 20.86 4.00
C GLY A 219 2.18 19.45 3.45
N ILE A 220 2.92 18.59 4.17
CA ILE A 220 3.10 17.17 3.80
C ILE A 220 1.75 16.46 3.73
N ALA A 221 0.90 16.62 4.75
CA ALA A 221 -0.39 15.95 4.81
C ALA A 221 -1.28 16.34 3.61
N LEU A 222 -1.38 17.64 3.30
CA LEU A 222 -2.12 18.13 2.15
C LEU A 222 -1.56 17.59 0.82
N MET A 223 -0.23 17.57 0.68
CA MET A 223 0.40 17.06 -0.54
C MET A 223 0.19 15.56 -0.73
N LEU A 224 0.30 14.76 0.34
CA LEU A 224 -0.01 13.32 0.30
C LEU A 224 -1.46 13.07 -0.10
N LEU A 225 -2.41 13.84 0.45
CA LEU A 225 -3.82 13.74 0.06
C LEU A 225 -4.05 14.13 -1.41
N ALA A 226 -3.41 15.20 -1.89
CA ALA A 226 -3.46 15.61 -3.28
C ALA A 226 -2.94 14.51 -4.21
N CYS A 227 -1.81 13.87 -3.86
CA CYS A 227 -1.25 12.75 -4.60
C CYS A 227 -2.19 11.54 -4.61
N ILE A 228 -2.82 11.20 -3.48
CA ILE A 228 -3.81 10.12 -3.41
C ILE A 228 -5.00 10.41 -4.32
N VAL A 229 -5.55 11.63 -4.28
CA VAL A 229 -6.67 12.04 -5.14
C VAL A 229 -6.27 11.95 -6.62
N TRP A 230 -5.08 12.41 -6.98
CA TRP A 230 -4.56 12.31 -8.35
C TRP A 230 -4.44 10.86 -8.83
N LEU A 231 -3.84 9.98 -8.02
CA LEU A 231 -3.71 8.55 -8.35
C LEU A 231 -5.08 7.90 -8.55
N LYS A 232 -6.05 8.25 -7.69
CA LYS A 232 -7.43 7.77 -7.81
C LYS A 232 -8.14 8.31 -9.06
N LEU A 233 -7.98 9.59 -9.39
CA LEU A 233 -8.55 10.20 -10.60
C LEU A 233 -8.03 9.52 -11.87
N VAL A 234 -6.72 9.29 -11.97
CA VAL A 234 -6.12 8.58 -13.11
C VAL A 234 -6.64 7.15 -13.19
N SER A 235 -6.74 6.46 -12.05
CA SER A 235 -7.30 5.11 -12.02
C SER A 235 -8.75 5.06 -12.49
N TYR A 236 -9.57 5.98 -12.01
CA TYR A 236 -10.97 6.13 -12.39
C TYR A 236 -11.12 6.38 -13.90
N ALA A 237 -10.35 7.32 -14.46
CA ALA A 237 -10.36 7.61 -15.89
C ALA A 237 -9.92 6.43 -16.76
N HIS A 238 -8.83 5.73 -16.37
CA HIS A 238 -8.32 4.57 -17.11
C HIS A 238 -9.30 3.39 -17.08
N THR A 239 -9.86 3.07 -15.92
CA THR A 239 -10.79 1.95 -15.76
C THR A 239 -12.11 2.21 -16.48
N ASN A 240 -12.66 3.43 -16.42
CA ASN A 240 -13.86 3.78 -17.16
C ASN A 240 -13.64 3.75 -18.68
N SER A 241 -12.49 4.26 -19.15
CA SER A 241 -12.12 4.19 -20.57
C SER A 241 -12.04 2.76 -21.10
N ASP A 242 -11.41 1.87 -20.32
CA ASP A 242 -11.31 0.47 -20.69
C ASP A 242 -12.68 -0.22 -20.66
N MET A 243 -13.52 0.04 -19.65
CA MET A 243 -14.88 -0.50 -19.58
C MET A 243 -15.75 -0.07 -20.77
N ARG A 244 -15.67 1.20 -21.19
CA ARG A 244 -16.34 1.68 -22.41
C ARG A 244 -15.85 0.96 -23.66
N SER A 245 -14.54 0.75 -23.77
CA SER A 245 -13.95 0.04 -24.91
C SER A 245 -14.44 -1.42 -24.99
N VAL A 246 -14.62 -2.08 -23.83
CA VAL A 246 -15.18 -3.43 -23.74
C VAL A 246 -16.65 -3.43 -24.15
N THR A 247 -17.48 -2.51 -23.63
CA THR A 247 -18.90 -2.42 -24.00
C THR A 247 -19.09 -2.23 -25.50
N LYS A 248 -18.30 -1.35 -26.15
CA LYS A 248 -18.33 -1.17 -27.61
C LYS A 248 -17.97 -2.42 -28.42
N LEU A 249 -17.10 -3.27 -27.87
CA LEU A 249 -16.73 -4.55 -28.49
C LEU A 249 -17.83 -5.60 -28.28
N THR A 250 -18.48 -5.59 -27.12
CA THR A 250 -19.53 -6.53 -26.73
C THR A 250 -20.88 -6.22 -27.40
N GLU A 251 -21.22 -4.94 -27.64
CA GLU A 251 -22.42 -4.54 -28.40
C GLU A 251 -22.42 -5.05 -29.85
N LYS A 252 -21.24 -5.33 -30.43
CA LYS A 252 -21.13 -6.01 -31.73
C LYS A 252 -21.39 -7.52 -31.67
N GLY A 253 -21.68 -8.11 -30.49
CA GLY A 253 -21.83 -9.56 -30.33
C GLY A 253 -22.88 -10.07 -29.32
N SER A 254 -23.35 -9.29 -28.34
CA SER A 254 -24.42 -9.67 -27.37
C SER A 254 -24.67 -8.57 -26.31
N GLU A 255 -25.92 -8.37 -25.87
CA GLU A 255 -26.42 -7.30 -24.95
C GLU A 255 -25.95 -7.39 -23.47
N GLY A 256 -24.66 -7.67 -23.21
CA GLY A 256 -24.24 -8.19 -21.89
C GLY A 256 -23.62 -7.24 -20.86
N CYS A 257 -23.31 -5.97 -21.14
CA CYS A 257 -22.67 -5.11 -20.12
C CYS A 257 -22.92 -3.62 -20.34
N MET A 258 -24.02 -3.12 -19.76
CA MET A 258 -24.35 -1.69 -19.79
C MET A 258 -23.38 -0.91 -18.89
N TYR A 259 -22.52 -0.09 -19.51
CA TYR A 259 -21.66 0.86 -18.81
C TYR A 259 -22.53 1.84 -18.03
N ASN A 260 -22.54 1.75 -16.70
CA ASN A 260 -23.29 2.66 -15.84
C ASN A 260 -22.41 3.24 -14.74
N VAL A 261 -22.29 4.57 -14.72
CA VAL A 261 -21.46 5.31 -13.78
C VAL A 261 -22.26 5.64 -12.53
N SER A 262 -21.95 4.99 -11.41
CA SER A 262 -22.64 5.22 -10.13
C SER A 262 -21.85 6.17 -9.22
N PHE A 263 -22.52 7.23 -8.76
CA PHE A 263 -21.93 8.17 -7.78
C PHE A 263 -21.57 7.46 -6.46
N ARG A 264 -22.37 6.47 -6.05
CA ARG A 264 -22.12 5.70 -4.82
C ARG A 264 -20.81 4.92 -4.92
N SER A 265 -20.51 4.35 -6.09
CA SER A 265 -19.27 3.60 -6.32
C SER A 265 -18.05 4.52 -6.29
N LEU A 266 -18.16 5.73 -6.87
CA LEU A 266 -17.10 6.73 -6.78
C LEU A 266 -16.88 7.20 -5.34
N ALA A 267 -17.93 7.60 -4.62
CA ALA A 267 -17.82 8.06 -3.24
C ALA A 267 -17.18 7.01 -2.33
N TYR A 268 -17.57 5.74 -2.49
CA TYR A 268 -16.93 4.62 -1.80
C TYR A 268 -15.46 4.47 -2.18
N PHE A 269 -15.12 4.52 -3.48
CA PHE A 269 -13.74 4.41 -3.95
C PHE A 269 -12.85 5.54 -3.41
N MET A 270 -13.34 6.77 -3.37
CA MET A 270 -12.57 7.91 -2.86
C MET A 270 -12.19 7.74 -1.39
N ALA A 271 -13.05 7.10 -0.59
CA ALA A 271 -12.74 6.78 0.81
C ALA A 271 -11.94 5.48 0.99
N ALA A 272 -12.09 4.50 0.09
CA ALA A 272 -11.47 3.18 0.25
C ALA A 272 -9.93 3.23 0.31
N PRO A 273 -9.27 2.37 1.11
CA PRO A 273 -7.81 2.31 1.22
C PRO A 273 -7.15 1.59 0.02
N THR A 274 -7.59 1.92 -1.19
CA THR A 274 -7.02 1.42 -2.45
C THR A 274 -6.93 2.54 -3.47
N LEU A 275 -5.97 2.42 -4.39
CA LEU A 275 -5.76 3.36 -5.48
C LEU A 275 -6.33 2.86 -6.81
N CYS A 276 -6.73 1.59 -6.89
CA CYS A 276 -7.25 0.98 -8.11
C CYS A 276 -8.78 0.98 -8.12
N TYR A 277 -9.39 1.75 -9.03
CA TYR A 277 -10.84 1.83 -9.18
C TYR A 277 -11.42 0.51 -9.71
N GLN A 278 -12.51 0.06 -9.09
CA GLN A 278 -13.32 -1.10 -9.47
C GLN A 278 -14.79 -0.79 -9.20
N THR A 279 -15.68 -1.40 -9.99
CA THR A 279 -17.14 -1.23 -9.85
C THR A 279 -17.67 -1.87 -8.57
N SER A 280 -17.08 -2.99 -8.17
CA SER A 280 -17.40 -3.72 -6.95
C SER A 280 -16.11 -4.13 -6.23
N TYR A 281 -16.16 -4.13 -4.90
CA TYR A 281 -15.04 -4.52 -4.04
C TYR A 281 -15.49 -5.64 -3.10
N PRO A 282 -14.58 -6.55 -2.69
CA PRO A 282 -14.89 -7.53 -1.66
C PRO A 282 -15.21 -6.82 -0.35
N ARG A 283 -16.34 -7.19 0.28
CA ARG A 283 -16.82 -6.55 1.51
C ARG A 283 -16.93 -7.51 2.68
N THR A 284 -16.65 -7.03 3.89
CA THR A 284 -16.88 -7.79 5.12
C THR A 284 -18.34 -7.68 5.57
N ALA A 285 -18.84 -8.72 6.24
CA ALA A 285 -20.25 -8.81 6.66
C ALA A 285 -20.63 -7.73 7.70
N SER A 286 -19.76 -7.50 8.69
CA SER A 286 -20.00 -6.57 9.80
C SER A 286 -18.73 -5.82 10.19
N ILE A 287 -18.89 -4.78 11.01
CA ILE A 287 -17.80 -3.95 11.54
C ILE A 287 -17.48 -4.41 12.96
N ARG A 288 -16.23 -4.82 13.20
CA ARG A 288 -15.72 -5.25 14.52
C ARG A 288 -15.32 -4.04 15.37
N LYS A 289 -16.30 -3.36 15.98
CA LYS A 289 -16.10 -2.12 16.76
C LYS A 289 -15.01 -2.23 17.83
N ASN A 290 -15.02 -3.30 18.63
CA ASN A 290 -14.02 -3.49 19.69
C ASN A 290 -12.59 -3.65 19.14
N TRP A 291 -12.45 -4.26 17.96
CA TRP A 291 -11.17 -4.37 17.29
C TRP A 291 -10.69 -3.00 16.80
N VAL A 292 -11.58 -2.20 16.18
CA VAL A 292 -11.26 -0.83 15.74
C VAL A 292 -10.76 0.04 16.90
N VAL A 293 -11.46 0.02 18.04
CA VAL A 293 -11.05 0.80 19.23
C VAL A 293 -9.66 0.38 19.71
N ARG A 294 -9.37 -0.93 19.78
CA ARG A 294 -8.03 -1.41 20.15
C ARG A 294 -6.95 -0.95 19.18
N GLN A 295 -7.19 -1.01 17.87
CA GLN A 295 -6.23 -0.53 16.88
C GLN A 295 -6.04 0.99 16.95
N PHE A 296 -7.11 1.74 17.23
CA PHE A 296 -7.04 3.19 17.39
C PHE A 296 -6.22 3.61 18.62
N ILE A 297 -6.35 2.90 19.75
CA ILE A 297 -5.50 3.13 20.94
C ILE A 297 -4.03 2.87 20.58
N LYS A 298 -3.72 1.77 19.89
CA LYS A 298 -2.35 1.50 19.41
C LYS A 298 -1.84 2.62 18.50
N LEU A 299 -2.69 3.17 17.63
CA LEU A 299 -2.30 4.25 16.72
C LEU A 299 -1.86 5.50 17.49
N ILE A 300 -2.58 5.88 18.54
CA ILE A 300 -2.20 7.02 19.40
C ILE A 300 -0.85 6.75 20.08
N ILE A 301 -0.64 5.56 20.64
CA ILE A 301 0.60 5.19 21.33
C ILE A 301 1.80 5.27 20.37
N PHE A 302 1.72 4.62 19.21
CA PHE A 302 2.82 4.62 18.24
C PHE A 302 3.07 5.99 17.61
N THR A 303 2.03 6.81 17.43
CA THR A 303 2.15 8.20 16.96
C THR A 303 2.84 9.08 18.01
N GLY A 304 2.49 8.91 19.29
CA GLY A 304 3.15 9.59 20.41
C GLY A 304 4.63 9.17 20.54
N LEU A 305 4.92 7.87 20.42
CA LEU A 305 6.29 7.35 20.41
C LEU A 305 7.12 7.94 19.27
N MET A 306 6.55 8.04 18.07
CA MET A 306 7.21 8.67 16.93
C MET A 306 7.56 10.14 17.22
N GLY A 307 6.60 10.92 17.76
CA GLY A 307 6.84 12.30 18.16
C GLY A 307 7.91 12.44 19.24
N PHE A 308 7.92 11.53 20.22
CA PHE A 308 8.95 11.48 21.27
C PHE A 308 10.35 11.25 20.67
N ILE A 309 10.51 10.29 19.74
CA ILE A 309 11.81 10.02 19.12
C ILE A 309 12.28 11.22 18.29
N ILE A 310 11.38 11.85 17.54
CA ILE A 310 11.71 13.04 16.73
C ILE A 310 12.21 14.18 17.63
N GLU A 311 11.47 14.53 18.68
CA GLU A 311 11.81 15.68 19.54
C GLU A 311 13.02 15.42 20.45
N GLN A 312 13.16 14.21 21.00
CA GLN A 312 14.20 13.91 21.98
C GLN A 312 15.52 13.46 21.37
N TYR A 313 15.49 12.82 20.19
CA TYR A 313 16.68 12.25 19.56
C TYR A 313 17.04 12.97 18.27
N ILE A 314 16.11 13.04 17.32
CA ILE A 314 16.42 13.56 15.97
C ILE A 314 16.71 15.05 16.04
N ASN A 315 15.83 15.86 16.65
CA ASN A 315 15.97 17.31 16.70
C ASN A 315 17.30 17.75 17.33
N PRO A 316 17.73 17.25 18.50
CA PRO A 316 19.02 17.65 19.09
C PRO A 316 20.23 17.21 18.25
N ILE A 317 20.19 16.03 17.63
CA ILE A 317 21.30 15.55 16.79
C ILE A 317 21.48 16.46 15.58
N VAL A 318 20.37 16.87 14.99
CA VAL A 318 20.31 17.62 13.74
C VAL A 318 20.53 19.13 13.96
N GLN A 319 20.15 19.69 15.12
CA GLN A 319 20.54 21.05 15.51
C GLN A 319 22.03 21.20 15.76
N ASN A 320 22.68 20.15 16.27
CA ASN A 320 24.11 20.15 16.59
C ASN A 320 25.01 19.72 15.40
N SER A 321 24.44 19.46 14.22
CA SER A 321 25.20 19.10 13.03
C SER A 321 25.50 20.30 12.14
N GLN A 322 26.55 20.18 11.33
CA GLN A 322 26.85 21.09 10.22
C GLN A 322 26.37 20.47 8.90
N HIS A 323 26.18 21.31 7.89
CA HIS A 323 25.76 20.86 6.56
C HIS A 323 26.70 19.74 6.04
N PRO A 324 26.19 18.55 5.67
CA PRO A 324 27.02 17.37 5.37
C PRO A 324 27.99 17.57 4.20
N LEU A 325 27.65 18.44 3.23
CA LEU A 325 28.54 18.79 2.10
C LEU A 325 29.64 19.83 2.45
N LYS A 326 29.57 20.48 3.62
CA LYS A 326 30.57 21.46 4.08
C LYS A 326 31.47 20.92 5.20
N ALA A 327 31.08 19.81 5.82
CA ALA A 327 31.81 19.20 6.92
C ALA A 327 32.90 18.23 6.43
N ASN A 328 33.87 17.94 7.30
CA ASN A 328 34.84 16.85 7.07
C ASN A 328 34.10 15.53 6.85
N PHE A 329 34.53 14.72 5.87
CA PHE A 329 33.87 13.46 5.49
C PHE A 329 33.64 12.51 6.68
N LEU A 330 34.62 12.38 7.57
CA LEU A 330 34.51 11.56 8.78
C LEU A 330 33.43 12.09 9.75
N TYR A 331 33.33 13.41 9.91
CA TYR A 331 32.30 14.02 10.74
C TYR A 331 30.91 13.82 10.13
N ALA A 332 30.77 13.93 8.80
CA ALA A 332 29.51 13.66 8.11
C ALA A 332 29.06 12.21 8.31
N ILE A 333 29.98 11.23 8.18
CA ILE A 333 29.69 9.81 8.45
C ILE A 333 29.27 9.60 9.91
N GLU A 334 30.00 10.18 10.87
CA GLU A 334 29.66 10.08 12.30
C GLU A 334 28.23 10.57 12.58
N ARG A 335 27.83 11.69 11.96
CA ARG A 335 26.48 12.25 12.11
C ARG A 335 25.40 11.38 11.46
N ILE A 336 25.66 10.87 10.25
CA ILE A 336 24.75 9.94 9.56
C ILE A 336 24.55 8.68 10.41
N LEU A 337 25.62 8.11 10.97
CA LEU A 337 25.53 6.93 11.84
C LEU A 337 24.77 7.22 13.13
N LYS A 338 24.97 8.38 13.78
CA LYS A 338 24.20 8.78 14.97
C LYS A 338 22.71 8.96 14.66
N LEU A 339 22.38 9.47 13.48
CA LEU A 339 20.99 9.67 13.04
C LEU A 339 20.33 8.38 12.54
N SER A 340 21.11 7.40 12.08
CA SER A 340 20.61 6.16 11.47
C SER A 340 19.59 5.42 12.34
N VAL A 341 19.94 5.12 13.60
CA VAL A 341 19.10 4.32 14.50
C VAL A 341 17.78 5.01 14.85
N PRO A 342 17.76 6.26 15.37
CA PRO A 342 16.50 6.96 15.65
C PRO A 342 15.63 7.12 14.39
N ASN A 343 16.24 7.41 13.24
CA ASN A 343 15.53 7.56 11.98
C ASN A 343 14.89 6.23 11.53
N THR A 344 15.59 5.10 11.63
CA THR A 344 15.03 3.77 11.35
C THR A 344 13.83 3.47 12.25
N TYR A 345 13.91 3.77 13.56
CA TYR A 345 12.77 3.58 14.45
C TYR A 345 11.55 4.41 14.06
N VAL A 346 11.74 5.70 13.76
CA VAL A 346 10.66 6.57 13.28
C VAL A 346 10.04 6.01 12.00
N TRP A 347 10.85 5.53 11.07
CA TRP A 347 10.36 5.01 9.80
C TRP A 347 9.58 3.69 9.94
N LEU A 348 10.04 2.78 10.80
CA LEU A 348 9.31 1.55 11.13
C LEU A 348 8.02 1.84 11.90
N CYS A 349 8.04 2.79 12.84
CA CYS A 349 6.85 3.24 13.55
C CYS A 349 5.84 3.90 12.59
N MET A 350 6.30 4.71 11.63
CA MET A 350 5.47 5.31 10.60
C MET A 350 4.81 4.23 9.73
N PHE A 351 5.58 3.23 9.30
CA PHE A 351 5.04 2.11 8.52
C PHE A 351 3.93 1.37 9.26
N TYR A 352 4.20 0.96 10.50
CA TYR A 352 3.21 0.25 11.30
C TYR A 352 1.98 1.12 11.58
N SER A 353 2.16 2.39 11.92
CA SER A 353 1.07 3.33 12.20
C SER A 353 0.20 3.59 10.97
N PHE A 354 0.81 3.81 9.81
CA PHE A 354 0.08 4.16 8.60
C PHE A 354 -0.46 2.91 7.88
N PHE A 355 0.41 2.00 7.45
CA PHE A 355 0.02 0.85 6.62
C PHE A 355 -0.70 -0.23 7.40
N HIS A 356 -0.28 -0.52 8.63
CA HIS A 356 -0.93 -1.54 9.43
C HIS A 356 -2.11 -0.97 10.23
N LEU A 357 -1.95 0.07 11.05
CA LEU A 357 -3.04 0.53 11.90
C LEU A 357 -4.08 1.37 11.13
N TRP A 358 -3.66 2.49 10.52
CA TRP A 358 -4.58 3.44 9.89
C TRP A 358 -5.35 2.85 8.71
N LEU A 359 -4.67 2.22 7.74
CA LEU A 359 -5.35 1.63 6.57
C LEU A 359 -6.30 0.49 6.97
N ASN A 360 -5.98 -0.30 7.99
CA ASN A 360 -6.88 -1.33 8.48
C ASN A 360 -8.09 -0.78 9.24
N ILE A 361 -7.91 0.28 10.04
CA ILE A 361 -9.01 0.99 10.68
C ILE A 361 -9.96 1.51 9.59
N LEU A 362 -9.41 2.19 8.58
CA LEU A 362 -10.17 2.70 7.45
C LEU A 362 -10.87 1.59 6.67
N ALA A 363 -10.19 0.46 6.44
CA ALA A 363 -10.75 -0.71 5.78
C ALA A 363 -11.92 -1.32 6.56
N GLU A 364 -11.77 -1.48 7.87
CA GLU A 364 -12.82 -2.04 8.74
C GLU A 364 -14.03 -1.11 8.81
N LEU A 365 -13.82 0.22 8.92
CA LEU A 365 -14.90 1.21 8.91
C LEU A 365 -15.68 1.21 7.59
N LEU A 366 -14.99 1.04 6.46
CA LEU A 366 -15.61 0.97 5.12
C LEU A 366 -16.08 -0.45 4.73
N ARG A 367 -15.88 -1.45 5.60
CA ARG A 367 -16.12 -2.88 5.30
C ARG A 367 -15.35 -3.38 4.08
N PHE A 368 -14.16 -2.85 3.83
CA PHE A 368 -13.27 -3.28 2.76
C PHE A 368 -12.57 -4.59 3.14
N GLY A 369 -12.70 -5.61 2.27
CA GLY A 369 -12.27 -6.98 2.53
C GLY A 369 -10.84 -7.31 2.14
N ASP A 370 -10.26 -6.66 1.13
CA ASP A 370 -8.86 -6.92 0.74
C ASP A 370 -7.91 -6.02 1.54
N ARG A 371 -7.33 -6.56 2.63
CA ARG A 371 -6.45 -5.80 3.54
C ARG A 371 -4.98 -6.12 3.32
N GLU A 372 -4.62 -6.63 2.15
CA GLU A 372 -3.24 -6.87 1.75
C GLU A 372 -2.57 -5.55 1.31
N PHE A 373 -2.30 -4.67 2.27
CA PHE A 373 -1.65 -3.37 2.02
C PHE A 373 -0.12 -3.46 1.85
N TYR A 374 0.48 -4.53 2.35
CA TYR A 374 1.91 -4.84 2.26
C TYR A 374 2.11 -6.36 2.37
N LYS A 375 3.30 -6.82 2.01
CA LYS A 375 3.78 -8.20 2.19
C LYS A 375 4.98 -8.23 3.13
N ASP A 376 5.62 -9.39 3.30
CA ASP A 376 6.77 -9.61 4.18
C ASP A 376 8.06 -9.00 3.61
N TRP A 377 8.05 -7.69 3.37
CA TRP A 377 9.10 -6.92 2.71
C TRP A 377 10.43 -6.96 3.49
N TRP A 378 10.40 -7.25 4.80
CA TRP A 378 11.60 -7.41 5.63
C TRP A 378 12.45 -8.63 5.23
N ASN A 379 11.81 -9.63 4.60
CA ASN A 379 12.46 -10.82 4.07
C ASN A 379 12.88 -10.68 2.60
N ALA A 380 12.75 -9.48 2.01
CA ALA A 380 13.10 -9.25 0.62
C ALA A 380 14.58 -9.57 0.36
N LYS A 381 14.84 -10.30 -0.73
CA LYS A 381 16.18 -10.73 -1.14
C LYS A 381 16.85 -9.69 -2.03
N THR A 382 16.06 -8.85 -2.69
CA THR A 382 16.53 -7.73 -3.52
C THR A 382 15.80 -6.45 -3.19
N VAL A 383 16.43 -5.32 -3.57
CA VAL A 383 15.80 -4.00 -3.49
C VAL A 383 14.56 -3.92 -4.39
N GLU A 384 14.56 -4.62 -5.53
CA GLU A 384 13.38 -4.72 -6.39
C GLU A 384 12.21 -5.40 -5.68
N GLU A 385 12.46 -6.54 -5.06
CA GLU A 385 11.46 -7.31 -4.32
C GLU A 385 10.86 -6.47 -3.19
N TYR A 386 11.70 -5.74 -2.47
CA TYR A 386 11.27 -4.79 -1.43
C TYR A 386 10.26 -3.76 -1.97
N TRP A 387 10.58 -3.07 -3.07
CA TRP A 387 9.69 -2.04 -3.65
C TRP A 387 8.35 -2.59 -4.14
N ARG A 388 8.29 -3.90 -4.44
CA ARG A 388 7.05 -4.60 -4.83
C ARG A 388 6.21 -5.05 -3.63
N MET A 389 6.79 -5.13 -2.44
CA MET A 389 6.15 -5.67 -1.23
C MET A 389 5.80 -4.60 -0.18
N TRP A 390 6.52 -3.48 -0.17
CA TRP A 390 6.38 -2.42 0.83
C TRP A 390 5.00 -1.75 0.83
N ASN A 391 4.54 -1.27 -0.34
CA ASN A 391 3.30 -0.52 -0.49
C ASN A 391 2.49 -1.11 -1.65
N MET A 392 1.68 -2.12 -1.35
CA MET A 392 0.89 -2.83 -2.35
C MET A 392 -0.13 -1.94 -3.08
N PRO A 393 -0.83 -0.99 -2.44
CA PRO A 393 -1.73 -0.08 -3.14
C PRO A 393 -1.04 0.70 -4.26
N VAL A 394 0.12 1.31 -3.97
CA VAL A 394 0.89 2.06 -4.98
C VAL A 394 1.51 1.09 -5.99
N HIS A 395 2.08 -0.02 -5.56
CA HIS A 395 2.65 -1.02 -6.48
C HIS A 395 1.62 -1.54 -7.49
N LYS A 396 0.43 -1.97 -7.02
CA LYS A 396 -0.68 -2.41 -7.88
C LYS A 396 -1.11 -1.30 -8.85
N TRP A 397 -1.14 -0.04 -8.40
CA TRP A 397 -1.46 1.10 -9.25
C TRP A 397 -0.40 1.36 -10.33
N MET A 398 0.89 1.39 -9.96
CA MET A 398 2.02 1.59 -10.88
C MET A 398 2.04 0.51 -11.95
N VAL A 399 1.86 -0.76 -11.55
CA VAL A 399 1.80 -1.88 -12.48
C VAL A 399 0.63 -1.71 -13.46
N ARG A 400 -0.56 -1.41 -12.95
CA ARG A 400 -1.80 -1.33 -13.74
C ARG A 400 -1.86 -0.15 -14.70
N HIS A 401 -1.46 1.04 -14.24
CA HIS A 401 -1.72 2.29 -14.96
C HIS A 401 -0.49 2.87 -15.65
N ILE A 402 0.72 2.36 -15.35
CA ILE A 402 1.97 2.80 -16.01
C ILE A 402 2.65 1.63 -16.70
N TYR A 403 3.09 0.62 -15.94
CA TYR A 403 3.93 -0.46 -16.47
C TYR A 403 3.25 -1.28 -17.56
N LEU A 404 2.04 -1.80 -17.31
CA LEU A 404 1.31 -2.62 -18.28
C LEU A 404 0.91 -1.83 -19.54
N PRO A 405 0.41 -0.58 -19.46
CA PRO A 405 0.22 0.26 -20.64
C PRO A 405 1.49 0.51 -21.46
N CYS A 406 2.64 0.76 -20.80
CA CYS A 406 3.92 0.90 -21.50
C CYS A 406 4.27 -0.36 -22.31
N LEU A 407 4.13 -1.54 -21.71
CA LEU A 407 4.38 -2.82 -22.39
C LEU A 407 3.42 -3.04 -23.56
N ARG A 408 2.14 -2.70 -23.41
CA ARG A 408 1.13 -2.81 -24.47
C ARG A 408 1.42 -1.90 -25.66
N ASN A 409 2.13 -0.80 -25.45
CA ASN A 409 2.59 0.13 -26.49
C ASN A 409 3.95 -0.27 -27.10
N GLY A 410 4.48 -1.45 -26.78
CA GLY A 410 5.75 -1.95 -27.32
C GLY A 410 7.01 -1.39 -26.65
N ILE A 411 6.89 -0.69 -25.51
CA ILE A 411 8.05 -0.18 -24.78
C ILE A 411 8.78 -1.36 -24.10
N PRO A 412 10.12 -1.46 -24.21
CA PRO A 412 10.88 -2.55 -23.59
C PRO A 412 10.79 -2.51 -22.06
N LYS A 413 10.85 -3.69 -21.43
CA LYS A 413 10.67 -3.89 -19.97
C LYS A 413 11.55 -2.96 -19.13
N GLY A 414 12.83 -2.80 -19.48
CA GLY A 414 13.77 -1.95 -18.75
C GLY A 414 13.37 -0.46 -18.76
N VAL A 415 12.92 0.04 -19.92
CA VAL A 415 12.46 1.44 -20.05
C VAL A 415 11.14 1.63 -19.30
N ALA A 416 10.23 0.65 -19.31
CA ALA A 416 8.99 0.72 -18.54
C ALA A 416 9.25 0.79 -17.02
N VAL A 417 10.24 0.06 -16.51
CA VAL A 417 10.67 0.16 -15.10
C VAL A 417 11.29 1.52 -14.82
N LEU A 418 12.15 2.04 -15.70
CA LEU A 418 12.73 3.38 -15.55
C LEU A 418 11.66 4.48 -15.51
N ILE A 419 10.64 4.41 -16.38
CA ILE A 419 9.49 5.32 -16.37
C ILE A 419 8.75 5.23 -15.02
N ALA A 420 8.54 4.04 -14.48
CA ALA A 420 7.90 3.87 -13.18
C ALA A 420 8.72 4.52 -12.04
N PHE A 421 10.05 4.34 -12.04
CA PHE A 421 10.93 5.03 -11.08
C PHE A 421 10.92 6.55 -11.26
N LEU A 422 10.91 7.04 -12.50
CA LEU A 422 10.85 8.47 -12.80
C LEU A 422 9.56 9.10 -12.26
N VAL A 423 8.40 8.49 -12.53
CA VAL A 423 7.12 8.97 -12.00
C VAL A 423 7.14 8.95 -10.48
N SER A 424 7.62 7.87 -9.86
CA SER A 424 7.76 7.78 -8.41
C SER A 424 8.65 8.90 -7.85
N ALA A 425 9.80 9.17 -8.47
CA ALA A 425 10.76 10.20 -8.05
C ALA A 425 10.15 11.61 -8.09
N ILE A 426 9.35 11.92 -9.12
CA ILE A 426 8.64 13.20 -9.24
C ILE A 426 7.65 13.38 -8.07
N PHE A 427 6.88 12.35 -7.74
CA PHE A 427 5.93 12.41 -6.63
C PHE A 427 6.61 12.54 -5.26
N HIS A 428 7.73 11.84 -5.04
CA HIS A 428 8.49 11.96 -3.80
C HIS A 428 9.12 13.35 -3.64
N GLU A 429 9.67 13.90 -4.72
CA GLU A 429 10.15 15.29 -4.72
C GLU A 429 9.01 16.25 -4.44
N LEU A 430 7.85 16.11 -5.10
CA LEU A 430 6.70 16.98 -4.86
C LEU A 430 6.24 16.94 -3.40
N CYS A 431 6.17 15.75 -2.80
CA CYS A 431 5.75 15.55 -1.41
C CYS A 431 6.70 16.19 -0.38
N ILE A 432 7.99 16.30 -0.69
CA ILE A 432 9.01 16.81 0.25
C ILE A 432 9.39 18.26 -0.08
N ALA A 433 9.69 18.56 -1.33
CA ALA A 433 10.15 19.86 -1.81
C ALA A 433 9.12 20.96 -1.64
N VAL A 434 7.83 20.68 -1.91
CA VAL A 434 6.78 21.71 -1.84
C VAL A 434 6.53 22.16 -0.40
N PRO A 435 6.31 21.27 0.59
CA PRO A 435 6.19 21.69 1.99
C PRO A 435 7.48 22.30 2.55
N CYS A 436 8.65 21.91 2.06
CA CYS A 436 9.92 22.55 2.41
C CYS A 436 10.12 23.91 1.70
N HIS A 437 9.36 24.22 0.66
CA HIS A 437 9.61 25.31 -0.29
C HIS A 437 11.05 25.30 -0.85
N LEU A 438 11.61 24.11 -1.09
CA LEU A 438 12.99 23.88 -1.53
C LEU A 438 13.04 22.88 -2.69
N PHE A 439 13.36 23.36 -3.90
CA PHE A 439 13.44 22.55 -5.12
C PHE A 439 14.88 22.18 -5.47
N LYS A 440 15.54 21.41 -4.59
CA LYS A 440 16.94 20.97 -4.77
C LYS A 440 17.07 19.58 -5.42
N LEU A 441 15.96 18.85 -5.63
CA LEU A 441 15.93 17.54 -6.28
C LEU A 441 16.64 16.42 -5.51
N TRP A 442 16.87 16.58 -4.20
CA TRP A 442 17.53 15.56 -3.39
C TRP A 442 16.72 14.26 -3.30
N ALA A 443 15.41 14.35 -3.05
CA ALA A 443 14.54 13.19 -3.00
C ALA A 443 14.39 12.55 -4.39
N PHE A 444 14.31 13.37 -5.44
CA PHE A 444 14.31 12.91 -6.82
C PHE A 444 15.55 12.04 -7.13
N PHE A 445 16.76 12.55 -6.88
CA PHE A 445 17.99 11.78 -7.12
C PHE A 445 18.09 10.56 -6.20
N GLY A 446 17.63 10.66 -4.96
CA GLY A 446 17.59 9.53 -4.03
C GLY A 446 16.77 8.35 -4.53
N ILE A 447 15.58 8.61 -5.10
CA ILE A 447 14.74 7.57 -5.71
C ILE A 447 15.32 7.08 -7.04
N MET A 448 15.83 7.98 -7.89
CA MET A 448 16.43 7.59 -9.17
C MET A 448 17.68 6.72 -9.00
N PHE A 449 18.47 6.97 -7.95
CA PHE A 449 19.64 6.15 -7.61
C PHE A 449 19.27 4.71 -7.19
N GLN A 450 18.01 4.46 -6.80
CA GLN A 450 17.54 3.10 -6.52
C GLN A 450 17.51 2.23 -7.79
N ALA A 451 17.30 2.80 -8.98
CA ALA A 451 17.22 1.99 -10.21
C ALA A 451 18.57 1.34 -10.59
N PRO A 452 19.71 2.07 -10.60
CA PRO A 452 21.03 1.44 -10.68
C PRO A 452 21.30 0.45 -9.55
N LEU A 453 20.87 0.76 -8.33
CA LEU A 453 21.07 -0.13 -7.19
C LEU A 453 20.33 -1.46 -7.37
N VAL A 454 19.12 -1.46 -7.92
CA VAL A 454 18.40 -2.69 -8.28
C VAL A 454 19.23 -3.55 -9.24
N LEU A 455 19.81 -2.95 -10.28
CA LEU A 455 20.67 -3.69 -11.22
C LEU A 455 21.90 -4.29 -10.54
N ILE A 456 22.55 -3.52 -9.67
CA ILE A 456 23.74 -3.96 -8.91
C ILE A 456 23.35 -5.10 -7.97
N THR A 457 22.26 -4.96 -7.21
CA THR A 457 21.83 -5.99 -6.26
C THR A 457 21.42 -7.30 -6.95
N SER A 458 20.74 -7.21 -8.09
CA SER A 458 20.43 -8.39 -8.91
C SER A 458 21.69 -9.05 -9.48
N TYR A 459 22.67 -8.26 -9.92
CA TYR A 459 23.97 -8.79 -10.36
C TYR A 459 24.72 -9.47 -9.21
N LEU A 460 24.79 -8.85 -8.02
CA LEU A 460 25.45 -9.40 -6.84
C LEU A 460 24.76 -10.68 -6.36
N GLN A 461 23.43 -10.72 -6.34
CA GLN A 461 22.70 -11.93 -5.98
C GLN A 461 23.01 -13.08 -6.95
N ASN A 462 23.04 -12.80 -8.27
CA ASN A 462 23.39 -13.80 -9.27
C ASN A 462 24.85 -14.28 -9.13
N LYS A 463 25.76 -13.40 -8.72
CA LYS A 463 27.17 -13.74 -8.51
C LYS A 463 27.41 -14.56 -7.23
N PHE A 464 26.78 -14.18 -6.13
CA PHE A 464 27.03 -14.78 -4.81
C PHE A 464 26.06 -15.91 -4.45
N GLN A 465 24.96 -16.10 -5.20
CA GLN A 465 23.95 -17.16 -5.01
C GLN A 465 23.39 -17.25 -3.57
N SER A 466 23.57 -16.21 -2.77
CA SER A 466 23.11 -16.13 -1.39
C SER A 466 22.03 -15.06 -1.26
N SER A 467 20.85 -15.46 -0.80
CA SER A 467 19.74 -14.54 -0.53
C SER A 467 20.00 -13.62 0.66
N MET A 468 20.93 -13.98 1.55
CA MET A 468 21.23 -13.20 2.75
C MET A 468 22.00 -11.92 2.41
N VAL A 469 22.92 -11.98 1.43
CA VAL A 469 23.75 -10.83 1.04
C VAL A 469 22.88 -9.68 0.52
N GLY A 470 21.89 -9.98 -0.32
CA GLY A 470 20.98 -8.95 -0.84
C GLY A 470 20.12 -8.31 0.25
N ASN A 471 19.65 -9.11 1.21
CA ASN A 471 18.89 -8.61 2.37
C ASN A 471 19.77 -7.70 3.27
N MET A 472 21.02 -8.08 3.54
CA MET A 472 21.96 -7.25 4.30
C MET A 472 22.28 -5.93 3.60
N ILE A 473 22.50 -5.95 2.28
CA ILE A 473 22.74 -4.74 1.48
C ILE A 473 21.52 -3.82 1.54
N PHE A 474 20.31 -4.38 1.42
CA PHE A 474 19.07 -3.61 1.57
C PHE A 474 19.02 -2.92 2.94
N TRP A 475 19.20 -3.66 4.05
CA TRP A 475 19.15 -3.07 5.38
C TRP A 475 20.26 -2.06 5.64
N PHE A 476 21.48 -2.28 5.11
CA PHE A 476 22.56 -1.32 5.21
C PHE A 476 22.20 0.00 4.53
N ILE A 477 21.71 -0.06 3.29
CA ILE A 477 21.32 1.13 2.52
C ILE A 477 20.12 1.83 3.15
N PHE A 478 19.13 1.06 3.60
CA PHE A 478 17.92 1.57 4.23
C PHE A 478 18.18 2.20 5.60
N CYS A 479 18.98 1.57 6.47
CA CYS A 479 19.20 2.10 7.82
C CYS A 479 20.22 3.24 7.83
N ILE A 480 21.28 3.14 7.03
CA ILE A 480 22.46 4.00 7.19
C ILE A 480 22.49 5.10 6.13
N LEU A 481 22.41 4.74 4.85
CA LEU A 481 22.71 5.69 3.76
C LEU A 481 21.49 6.45 3.22
N GLY A 482 20.32 5.82 3.12
CA GLY A 482 19.18 6.36 2.39
C GLY A 482 18.47 7.49 3.13
N GLN A 483 17.57 7.11 4.03
CA GLN A 483 16.68 8.03 4.73
C GLN A 483 17.43 9.05 5.63
N PRO A 484 18.44 8.67 6.44
CA PRO A 484 19.13 9.63 7.32
C PRO A 484 19.82 10.75 6.54
N THR A 485 20.45 10.42 5.40
CA THR A 485 21.09 11.41 4.53
C THR A 485 20.08 12.38 3.94
N CYS A 486 18.92 11.89 3.49
CA CYS A 486 17.86 12.75 2.98
C CYS A 486 17.35 13.73 4.06
N VAL A 487 17.10 13.24 5.28
CA VAL A 487 16.65 14.09 6.40
C VAL A 487 17.68 15.17 6.70
N LEU A 488 18.97 14.81 6.77
CA LEU A 488 20.05 15.74 7.08
C LEU A 488 20.20 16.83 6.00
N LEU A 489 20.13 16.46 4.71
CA LEU A 489 20.21 17.39 3.58
C LEU A 489 19.05 18.39 3.60
N TYR A 490 17.80 17.91 3.66
CA TYR A 490 16.62 18.79 3.66
C TYR A 490 16.56 19.67 4.91
N TYR A 491 16.95 19.17 6.07
CA TYR A 491 16.97 19.96 7.29
C TYR A 491 17.98 21.12 7.19
N HIS A 492 19.22 20.85 6.78
CA HIS A 492 20.21 21.90 6.70
C HIS A 492 19.89 22.93 5.61
N ASP A 493 19.33 22.51 4.48
CA ASP A 493 18.86 23.44 3.45
C ASP A 493 17.72 24.33 3.98
N LEU A 494 16.80 23.77 4.78
CA LEU A 494 15.70 24.53 5.40
C LEU A 494 16.21 25.54 6.45
N MET A 495 17.17 25.14 7.28
CA MET A 495 17.73 26.00 8.33
C MET A 495 18.64 27.09 7.77
N ASN A 496 19.45 26.79 6.76
CA ASN A 496 20.30 27.78 6.08
C ASN A 496 19.45 28.91 5.48
N ARG A 497 18.26 28.58 4.95
CA ARG A 497 17.33 29.58 4.43
C ARG A 497 16.77 30.49 5.52
N LYS A 498 16.36 29.94 6.66
CA LYS A 498 15.85 30.75 7.79
C LYS A 498 16.92 31.73 8.28
N GLY A 499 18.17 31.28 8.42
CA GLY A 499 19.28 32.15 8.80
C GLY A 499 19.78 33.13 7.73
N SER A 500 19.21 33.13 6.51
CA SER A 500 19.45 34.15 5.48
C SER A 500 18.28 35.12 5.31
N ALA A 501 17.15 34.85 5.98
CA ALA A 501 15.96 35.69 5.96
C ALA A 501 15.82 36.57 7.22
N ASP A 502 16.62 36.28 8.25
CA ASP A 502 16.91 37.14 9.40
C ASP A 502 18.24 37.88 9.14
#